data_AF-A0A8S9HP55-F1
#
_entry.id   AF-A0A8S9HP55-F1
#
_cell.length_a   1.000
_cell.length_b   1.000
_cell.length_c   1.000
_cell.angle_alpha   90.00
_cell.angle_beta   90.00
_cell.angle_gamma   90.00
#
_symmetry.space_group_name_H-M   'P 1'
#
loop_
_entity.id
_entity.type
_entity.pdbx_description
1 polymer ?
#
loop_
_entity_poly.entity_id
_entity_poly.type
_entity_poly.pdbx_seq_one_letter_code
_entity_poly.pdbx_strand_id
1 'polypeptide(L)'
;MMKVKEHSSIPATLKKIFNLKSFLTKRDEWAGTFDAIINRTSPRTDCPVTLPELPRARAIGTQEEDEDLTDFQIELIQAAAVIRGDHIKDIYPLKLVDNMKVSDAAKYVEEAFTKFYGESKKAKEVGRDEHEIVDLSQGTTRHSSPKSFMQKFFSCLICDN
;
A
#
# COMPACT_ATOMS: atom_id res chain seq x y z
N MET A 1 28.60 20.18 -21.86
CA MET A 1 27.56 19.91 -20.85
C MET A 1 27.54 18.41 -20.59
N MET A 2 27.82 17.96 -19.36
CA MET A 2 27.73 16.53 -19.01
C MET A 2 26.25 16.16 -18.90
N LYS A 3 25.77 15.27 -19.77
CA LYS A 3 24.38 14.83 -19.71
C LYS A 3 24.19 13.86 -18.54
N VAL A 4 23.24 14.16 -17.67
CA VAL A 4 22.87 13.32 -16.52
C VAL A 4 22.18 12.05 -17.03
N LYS A 5 22.44 10.92 -16.35
CA LYS A 5 21.76 9.65 -16.63
C LYS A 5 20.58 9.49 -15.68
N GLU A 6 19.40 9.33 -16.25
CA GLU A 6 18.13 9.20 -15.53
C GLU A 6 17.30 8.07 -16.18
N HIS A 7 16.06 7.85 -15.73
CA HIS A 7 15.17 6.87 -16.35
C HIS A 7 14.97 7.13 -17.86
N SER A 8 14.96 8.39 -18.27
CA SER A 8 14.87 8.83 -19.68
C SER A 8 16.10 8.47 -20.52
N SER A 9 17.22 8.09 -19.91
CA SER A 9 18.40 7.60 -20.62
C SER A 9 18.17 6.26 -21.30
N ILE A 10 17.19 5.47 -20.85
CA ILE A 10 16.84 4.19 -21.47
C ILE A 10 16.27 4.42 -22.89
N PRO A 11 15.15 5.14 -23.09
CA PRO A 11 14.64 5.42 -24.44
C PRO A 11 15.61 6.24 -25.29
N ALA A 12 16.38 7.17 -24.70
CA ALA A 12 17.44 7.90 -25.40
C ALA A 12 18.51 6.97 -25.99
N THR A 13 18.88 5.93 -25.24
CA THR A 13 19.84 4.91 -25.67
C THR A 13 19.26 4.03 -26.78
N LEU A 14 18.00 3.58 -26.65
CA LEU A 14 17.32 2.79 -27.67
C LEU A 14 17.19 3.56 -28.99
N LYS A 15 16.80 4.84 -28.94
CA LYS A 15 16.75 5.72 -30.11
C LYS A 15 18.07 5.72 -30.85
N LYS A 16 19.19 5.75 -30.11
CA LYS A 16 20.53 5.79 -30.70
C LYS A 16 20.95 4.43 -31.27
N ILE A 17 20.82 3.34 -30.51
CA ILE A 17 21.21 1.98 -30.97
C ILE A 17 20.43 1.57 -32.23
N PHE A 18 19.13 1.83 -32.26
CA PHE A 18 18.26 1.44 -33.37
C PHE A 18 18.07 2.52 -34.42
N ASN A 19 18.76 3.67 -34.29
CA ASN A 19 18.64 4.81 -35.17
C ASN A 19 17.18 5.24 -35.45
N LEU A 20 16.38 5.34 -34.39
CA LEU A 20 14.97 5.70 -34.50
C LEU A 20 14.81 7.17 -34.92
N LYS A 21 13.72 7.48 -35.62
CA LYS A 21 13.52 8.80 -36.26
C LYS A 21 13.36 9.95 -35.26
N SER A 22 12.79 9.69 -34.09
CA SER A 22 12.47 10.74 -33.10
C SER A 22 12.65 10.23 -31.67
N PHE A 23 12.81 11.18 -30.75
CA PHE A 23 12.66 10.92 -29.31
C PHE A 23 11.18 10.80 -28.94
N LEU A 24 10.88 10.19 -27.80
CA LEU A 24 9.50 10.05 -27.30
C LEU A 24 9.04 11.31 -26.57
N THR A 25 9.95 12.01 -25.91
CA THR A 25 9.69 13.21 -25.10
C THR A 25 10.87 14.19 -25.17
N LYS A 26 10.69 15.40 -24.61
CA LYS A 26 11.82 16.34 -24.42
C LYS A 26 12.82 15.84 -23.37
N ARG A 27 12.37 14.99 -22.43
CA ARG A 27 13.20 14.51 -21.31
C ARG A 27 14.23 13.47 -21.77
N ASP A 28 13.89 12.57 -22.69
CA ASP A 28 14.85 11.63 -23.30
C ASP A 28 15.71 12.26 -24.40
N GLU A 29 15.25 13.32 -25.07
CA GLU A 29 16.10 14.11 -25.96
C GLU A 29 17.29 14.76 -25.19
N TRP A 30 17.04 15.23 -23.98
CA TRP A 30 18.05 15.87 -23.13
C TRP A 30 18.89 14.88 -22.33
N ALA A 31 18.42 13.65 -22.14
CA ALA A 31 19.08 12.63 -21.33
C ALA A 31 20.41 12.16 -21.93
N GLY A 32 21.34 11.75 -21.05
CA GLY A 32 22.53 11.02 -21.45
C GLY A 32 22.18 9.62 -21.93
N THR A 33 23.08 8.98 -22.68
CA THR A 33 22.92 7.60 -23.17
C THR A 33 23.88 6.65 -22.47
N PHE A 34 23.61 5.34 -22.56
CA PHE A 34 24.45 4.29 -21.98
C PHE A 34 25.51 3.73 -22.94
N ASP A 35 25.81 4.42 -24.05
CA ASP A 35 26.75 3.94 -25.09
C ASP A 35 28.10 3.47 -24.52
N ALA A 36 28.66 4.23 -23.58
CA ALA A 36 29.94 3.92 -22.96
C ALA A 36 29.92 2.66 -22.08
N ILE A 37 28.73 2.16 -21.71
CA ILE A 37 28.56 0.95 -20.91
C ILE A 37 28.28 -0.25 -21.83
N ILE A 38 27.37 -0.10 -22.79
CA ILE A 38 26.93 -1.20 -23.66
C ILE A 38 27.94 -1.58 -24.75
N ASN A 39 28.78 -0.63 -25.19
CA ASN A 39 29.79 -0.86 -26.24
C ASN A 39 31.18 -1.18 -25.67
N ARG A 40 31.26 -1.61 -24.40
CA ARG A 40 32.54 -1.99 -23.79
C ARG A 40 33.04 -3.29 -24.42
N THR A 41 34.33 -3.32 -24.76
CA THR A 41 35.02 -4.52 -25.25
C THR A 41 35.44 -5.46 -24.13
N SER A 42 35.48 -4.98 -22.88
CA SER A 42 35.79 -5.77 -21.70
C SER A 42 34.78 -5.55 -20.56
N PRO A 43 34.46 -6.61 -19.79
CA PRO A 43 33.63 -6.49 -18.60
C PRO A 43 34.16 -5.47 -17.59
N ARG A 44 33.25 -4.94 -16.78
CA ARG A 44 33.60 -4.12 -15.62
C ARG A 44 34.13 -5.01 -14.49
N THR A 45 35.32 -4.69 -14.00
CA THR A 45 35.96 -5.41 -12.87
C THR A 45 35.73 -4.74 -11.52
N ASP A 46 35.10 -3.58 -11.51
CA ASP A 46 34.80 -2.76 -10.32
C ASP A 46 33.41 -3.04 -9.73
N CYS A 47 32.63 -3.96 -10.31
CA CYS A 47 31.33 -4.34 -9.77
C CYS A 47 31.52 -5.39 -8.67
N PRO A 48 31.13 -5.11 -7.41
CA PRO A 48 31.20 -6.11 -6.36
C PRO A 48 30.28 -7.30 -6.68
N VAL A 49 30.79 -8.51 -6.50
CA VAL A 49 30.04 -9.76 -6.73
C VAL A 49 29.19 -10.16 -5.53
N THR A 50 29.53 -9.64 -4.36
CA THR A 50 28.80 -9.81 -3.12
C THR A 50 28.49 -8.45 -2.53
N LEU A 51 27.28 -8.30 -2.00
CA LEU A 51 26.94 -7.13 -1.21
C LEU A 51 27.62 -7.31 0.16
N PRO A 52 28.34 -6.31 0.70
CA PRO A 52 28.82 -6.39 2.07
C PRO A 52 27.60 -6.54 3.00
N GLU A 53 27.78 -7.26 4.10
CA GLU A 53 26.76 -7.28 5.14
C GLU A 53 26.54 -5.85 5.63
N LEU A 54 25.35 -5.31 5.35
CA LEU A 54 25.01 -3.98 5.80
C LEU A 54 25.00 -4.01 7.33
N PRO A 55 25.69 -3.09 8.03
CA PRO A 55 25.49 -2.95 9.45
C PRO A 55 23.99 -2.73 9.67
N ARG A 56 23.38 -3.58 10.49
CA ARG A 56 21.97 -3.44 10.80
C ARG A 56 21.75 -2.04 11.35
N ALA A 57 20.74 -1.36 10.81
CA ALA A 57 20.40 0.00 11.22
C ALA A 57 20.11 0.10 12.73
N ARG A 58 19.75 -1.02 13.38
CA ARG A 58 19.50 -1.13 14.82
C ARG A 58 20.03 -2.47 15.36
N ALA A 59 20.55 -2.47 16.59
CA ALA A 59 20.90 -3.69 17.30
C ALA A 59 19.64 -4.51 17.63
N ILE A 60 19.72 -5.84 17.63
CA ILE A 60 18.63 -6.67 18.16
C ILE A 60 18.52 -6.38 19.65
N GLY A 61 17.31 -6.04 20.12
CA GLY A 61 16.99 -5.88 21.54
C GLY A 61 16.84 -4.44 22.03
N THR A 62 17.09 -3.43 21.19
CA THR A 62 16.82 -2.02 21.53
C THR A 62 15.43 -1.57 21.06
N GLN A 63 14.44 -2.47 21.07
CA GLN A 63 13.07 -2.04 20.88
C GLN A 63 12.64 -1.42 22.20
N GLU A 64 12.69 -0.09 22.27
CA GLU A 64 12.17 0.64 23.41
C GLU A 64 10.64 0.57 23.34
N GLU A 65 10.09 -0.56 23.76
CA GLU A 65 8.66 -0.85 23.74
C GLU A 65 7.84 0.14 24.58
N ASP A 66 8.52 0.80 25.54
CA ASP A 66 7.99 1.82 26.44
C ASP A 66 8.27 3.26 25.98
N GLU A 67 8.89 3.46 24.80
CA GLU A 67 9.06 4.79 24.20
C GLU A 67 7.75 5.38 23.70
N ASP A 68 7.75 6.71 23.60
CA ASP A 68 6.69 7.45 22.93
C ASP A 68 6.74 7.21 21.41
N LEU A 69 5.60 7.40 20.75
CA LEU A 69 5.48 7.16 19.32
C LEU A 69 6.11 8.28 18.49
N THR A 70 6.79 7.89 17.41
CA THR A 70 7.15 8.81 16.32
C THR A 70 5.92 9.19 15.49
N ASP A 71 5.97 10.33 14.79
CA ASP A 71 4.90 10.78 13.89
C ASP A 71 4.51 9.71 12.86
N PHE A 72 5.50 9.01 12.30
CA PHE A 72 5.24 7.93 11.35
C PHE A 72 4.51 6.74 11.99
N GLN A 73 4.85 6.37 13.23
CA GLN A 73 4.13 5.32 13.96
C GLN A 73 2.69 5.75 14.27
N ILE A 74 2.47 7.03 14.60
CA ILE A 74 1.14 7.61 14.78
C ILE A 74 0.31 7.48 13.50
N GLU A 75 0.87 7.85 12.34
CA GLU A 75 0.19 7.73 11.05
C GLU A 75 -0.18 6.27 10.71
N LEU A 76 0.69 5.31 11.03
CA LEU A 76 0.40 3.88 10.86
C LEU A 76 -0.78 3.42 11.73
N ILE A 77 -0.85 3.88 12.98
CA ILE A 77 -1.98 3.56 13.88
C ILE A 77 -3.27 4.19 13.34
N GLN A 78 -3.21 5.42 12.84
CA GLN A 78 -4.36 6.09 12.23
C GLN A 78 -4.86 5.33 10.99
N ALA A 79 -3.96 4.81 10.15
CA ALA A 79 -4.33 3.94 9.03
C ALA A 79 -4.97 2.63 9.50
N ALA A 80 -4.40 2.01 10.54
CA ALA A 80 -4.97 0.81 11.16
C ALA A 80 -6.36 1.07 11.77
N ALA A 81 -6.60 2.25 12.33
CA ALA A 81 -7.90 2.66 12.86
C ALA A 81 -8.97 2.78 11.77
N VAL A 82 -8.59 3.20 10.56
CA VAL A 82 -9.51 3.20 9.41
C VAL A 82 -9.97 1.77 9.11
N ILE A 83 -9.01 0.85 8.98
CA ILE A 83 -9.25 -0.56 8.69
C ILE A 83 -10.07 -1.24 9.80
N ARG A 84 -9.79 -0.93 11.07
CA ARG A 84 -10.51 -1.46 12.24
C ARG A 84 -11.94 -0.90 12.36
N GLY A 85 -12.24 0.19 11.66
CA GLY A 85 -13.50 0.93 11.73
C GLY A 85 -13.55 1.96 12.86
N ASP A 86 -12.46 2.19 13.59
CA ASP A 86 -12.42 3.10 14.74
C ASP A 86 -12.36 4.58 14.33
N HIS A 87 -12.12 4.88 13.05
CA HIS A 87 -12.07 6.24 12.51
C HIS A 87 -13.39 7.02 12.63
N ILE A 88 -14.53 6.34 12.84
CA ILE A 88 -15.83 6.99 13.08
C ILE A 88 -16.04 7.44 14.53
N LYS A 89 -15.15 7.02 15.44
CA LYS A 89 -15.24 7.36 16.86
C LYS A 89 -14.68 8.76 17.11
N ASP A 90 -15.17 9.41 18.15
CA ASP A 90 -14.75 10.75 18.58
C ASP A 90 -13.30 10.82 19.12
N ILE A 91 -12.67 9.66 19.31
CA ILE A 91 -11.26 9.54 19.69
C ILE A 91 -10.29 9.70 18.50
N TYR A 92 -10.76 9.53 17.27
CA TYR A 92 -9.91 9.66 16.08
C TYR A 92 -9.75 11.14 15.67
N PRO A 93 -8.57 11.58 15.15
CA PRO A 93 -7.34 10.81 14.99
C PRO A 93 -6.38 10.90 16.18
N LEU A 94 -6.41 11.99 16.96
CA LEU A 94 -5.34 12.31 17.91
C LEU A 94 -5.54 11.73 19.31
N LYS A 95 -6.78 11.64 19.82
CA LYS A 95 -7.02 11.07 21.15
C LYS A 95 -6.81 9.55 21.19
N LEU A 96 -6.88 8.89 20.03
CA LEU A 96 -6.64 7.46 19.89
C LEU A 96 -5.22 7.06 20.32
N VAL A 97 -4.24 7.89 20.00
CA VAL A 97 -2.81 7.62 20.26
C VAL A 97 -2.32 8.27 21.56
N ASP A 98 -3.22 8.92 22.30
CA ASP A 98 -2.87 9.65 23.51
C ASP A 98 -2.32 8.69 24.58
N ASN A 99 -1.12 8.99 25.07
CA ASN A 99 -0.36 8.16 26.02
C ASN A 99 -0.08 6.72 25.56
N MET A 100 -0.13 6.44 24.26
CA MET A 100 0.16 5.12 23.71
C MET A 100 1.67 4.89 23.59
N LYS A 101 2.17 3.72 24.02
CA LYS A 101 3.56 3.30 23.83
C LYS A 101 3.76 2.49 22.56
N VAL A 102 5.02 2.31 22.13
CA VAL A 102 5.36 1.53 20.93
C VAL A 102 4.78 0.10 20.98
N SER A 103 4.79 -0.53 22.15
CA SER A 103 4.18 -1.86 22.35
C SER A 103 2.66 -1.87 22.15
N ASP A 104 1.96 -0.90 22.73
CA ASP A 104 0.50 -0.73 22.57
C ASP A 104 0.13 -0.48 21.11
N ALA A 105 0.90 0.36 20.42
CA ALA A 105 0.73 0.65 19.00
C ALA A 105 0.91 -0.60 18.13
N ALA A 106 1.97 -1.37 18.36
CA ALA A 106 2.22 -2.60 17.63
C ALA A 106 1.07 -3.59 17.80
N LYS A 107 0.61 -3.77 19.04
CA LYS A 107 -0.55 -4.62 19.35
C LYS A 107 -1.83 -4.12 18.69
N TYR A 108 -2.08 -2.81 18.71
CA TYR A 108 -3.27 -2.23 18.08
C TYR A 108 -3.30 -2.49 16.57
N VAL A 109 -2.17 -2.31 15.89
CA VAL A 109 -2.02 -2.55 14.44
C VAL A 109 -2.21 -4.04 14.12
N GLU A 110 -1.63 -4.94 14.91
CA GLU A 110 -1.78 -6.40 14.73
C GLU A 110 -3.24 -6.83 14.89
N GLU A 111 -3.93 -6.34 15.94
CA GLU A 111 -5.34 -6.63 16.17
C GLU A 111 -6.23 -6.09 15.04
N ALA A 112 -5.97 -4.86 14.58
CA ALA A 112 -6.71 -4.24 13.49
C ALA A 112 -6.60 -5.07 12.21
N PHE A 113 -5.38 -5.46 11.84
CA PHE A 113 -5.13 -6.27 10.65
C PHE A 113 -5.74 -7.67 10.78
N THR A 114 -5.56 -8.34 11.92
CA THR A 114 -6.11 -9.68 12.17
C THR A 114 -7.63 -9.70 12.03
N LYS A 115 -8.30 -8.68 12.59
CA LYS A 115 -9.76 -8.55 12.49
C LYS A 115 -10.19 -8.32 11.05
N PHE A 116 -9.58 -7.39 10.34
CA PHE A 116 -9.90 -7.10 8.94
C PHE A 116 -9.66 -8.29 8.03
N TYR A 117 -8.53 -8.98 8.19
CA TYR A 117 -8.20 -10.17 7.41
C TYR A 117 -9.19 -11.30 7.68
N GLY A 118 -9.56 -11.51 8.94
CA GLY A 118 -10.55 -12.52 9.33
C GLY A 118 -11.92 -12.25 8.72
N GLU A 119 -12.43 -11.03 8.79
CA GLU A 119 -13.72 -10.67 8.18
C GLU A 119 -13.67 -10.68 6.65
N SER A 120 -12.56 -10.27 6.04
CA SER A 120 -12.35 -10.38 4.58
C SER A 120 -12.37 -11.84 4.11
N LYS A 121 -11.74 -12.74 4.87
CA LYS A 121 -11.79 -14.18 4.57
C LYS A 121 -13.22 -14.73 4.65
N LYS A 122 -13.96 -14.38 5.70
CA LYS A 122 -15.38 -14.79 5.85
C LYS A 122 -16.25 -14.23 4.71
N ALA A 123 -16.06 -12.96 4.33
CA ALA A 123 -16.78 -12.34 3.23
C ALA A 123 -16.56 -13.10 1.92
N LYS A 124 -15.31 -13.50 1.64
CA LYS A 124 -14.96 -14.33 0.49
C LYS A 124 -15.62 -15.70 0.53
N GLU A 125 -15.64 -16.37 1.68
CA GLU A 125 -16.27 -17.70 1.85
C GLU A 125 -17.79 -17.67 1.62
N VAL A 126 -18.45 -16.54 1.92
CA VAL A 126 -19.89 -16.32 1.69
C VAL A 126 -20.20 -15.87 0.25
N GLY A 127 -19.18 -15.72 -0.60
CA GLY A 127 -19.33 -15.36 -2.01
C GLY A 127 -19.55 -13.88 -2.28
N ARG A 128 -19.07 -12.99 -1.38
CA ARG A 128 -18.96 -11.56 -1.71
C ARG A 128 -17.97 -11.33 -2.85
N ASP A 129 -18.14 -10.19 -3.52
CA ASP A 129 -17.26 -9.79 -4.63
C ASP A 129 -15.81 -9.64 -4.16
N GLU A 130 -14.84 -10.12 -4.95
CA GLU A 130 -13.43 -10.11 -4.56
C GLU A 130 -12.82 -8.70 -4.48
N HIS A 131 -13.46 -7.70 -5.09
CA HIS A 131 -13.05 -6.30 -5.03
C HIS A 131 -13.79 -5.51 -3.93
N GLU A 132 -14.75 -6.13 -3.24
CA GLU A 132 -15.44 -5.52 -2.11
C GLU A 132 -14.52 -5.45 -0.89
N ILE A 133 -14.27 -4.24 -0.40
CA ILE A 133 -13.52 -4.03 0.84
C ILE A 133 -14.47 -4.15 2.01
N VAL A 134 -14.14 -5.01 2.99
CA VAL A 134 -14.94 -5.15 4.20
C VAL A 134 -14.84 -3.88 5.05
N ASP A 135 -15.97 -3.19 5.19
CA ASP A 135 -16.11 -2.04 6.07
C ASP A 135 -16.43 -2.49 7.51
N LEU A 136 -15.49 -2.27 8.44
CA LEU A 136 -15.65 -2.59 9.86
C LEU A 136 -16.21 -1.43 10.69
N SER A 137 -16.45 -0.26 10.09
CA SER A 137 -17.00 0.91 10.79
C SER A 137 -18.50 0.77 11.04
N GLN A 138 -19.22 0.12 10.14
CA GLN A 138 -20.63 -0.17 10.33
C GLN A 138 -20.74 -1.40 11.24
N GLY A 139 -20.97 -1.16 12.53
CA GLY A 139 -21.21 -2.23 13.50
C GLY A 139 -22.25 -3.19 12.94
N THR A 140 -21.98 -4.52 13.01
CA THR A 140 -22.72 -5.62 12.39
C THR A 140 -24.09 -5.18 11.91
N THR A 141 -24.14 -4.65 10.69
CA THR A 141 -25.41 -4.35 10.08
C THR A 141 -26.10 -5.70 9.99
N ARG A 142 -27.18 -5.88 10.76
CA ARG A 142 -28.23 -6.79 10.36
C ARG A 142 -28.65 -6.30 8.98
N HIS A 143 -27.97 -6.76 7.94
CA HIS A 143 -28.54 -6.70 6.62
C HIS A 143 -29.88 -7.39 6.76
N SER A 144 -30.95 -6.61 6.56
CA SER A 144 -32.31 -7.10 6.40
C SER A 144 -32.24 -8.45 5.70
N SER A 145 -32.84 -9.47 6.31
CA SER A 145 -33.01 -10.76 5.65
C SER A 145 -33.42 -10.53 4.19
N PRO A 146 -32.90 -11.33 3.24
CA PRO A 146 -33.33 -11.21 1.86
C PRO A 146 -34.85 -11.36 1.85
N LYS A 147 -35.57 -10.32 1.40
CA LYS A 147 -37.03 -10.35 1.32
C LYS A 147 -37.41 -11.63 0.59
N SER A 148 -38.21 -12.46 1.27
CA SER A 148 -38.71 -13.72 0.70
C SER A 148 -39.32 -13.42 -0.67
N PHE A 149 -39.19 -14.35 -1.62
CA PHE A 149 -39.75 -14.25 -2.97
C PHE A 149 -41.22 -13.76 -2.95
N MET A 150 -41.98 -14.18 -1.94
CA MET A 150 -43.36 -13.75 -1.72
C MET A 150 -43.48 -12.25 -1.42
N GLN A 151 -42.58 -11.66 -0.63
CA GLN A 151 -42.58 -10.22 -0.33
C GLN A 151 -42.27 -9.36 -1.56
N LYS A 152 -41.51 -9.87 -2.53
CA LYS A 152 -41.31 -9.18 -3.83
C LYS A 152 -42.54 -9.31 -4.73
N PHE A 153 -43.24 -10.45 -4.68
CA PHE A 153 -44.47 -10.64 -5.45
C PHE A 153 -45.63 -9.77 -4.95
N PHE A 154 -45.79 -9.66 -3.62
CA PHE A 154 -46.87 -8.85 -3.05
C PHE A 154 -46.63 -7.34 -3.14
N SER A 155 -45.37 -6.86 -3.20
CA SER A 155 -45.10 -5.42 -3.36
C SER A 155 -45.49 -4.87 -4.74
N CYS A 156 -45.57 -5.72 -5.76
CA CYS A 156 -46.06 -5.32 -7.08
C CYS A 156 -47.58 -5.46 -7.23
N LEU A 157 -48.24 -6.17 -6.32
CA LEU A 157 -49.68 -6.46 -6.38
C LEU A 157 -50.53 -5.43 -5.63
N ILE A 158 -49.90 -4.59 -4.79
CA ILE A 158 -50.56 -3.56 -3.96
C ILE A 158 -50.45 -2.16 -4.60
N CYS A 159 -49.76 -2.02 -5.74
CA CYS A 159 -49.59 -0.72 -6.43
C CYS A 159 -50.58 -0.47 -7.57
N ASP A 160 -51.61 -1.30 -7.75
CA ASP A 160 -52.73 -1.01 -8.65
C ASP A 160 -54.03 -0.82 -7.83
N ASN A 161 -54.21 0.38 -7.29
CA ASN A 161 -55.51 1.08 -7.18
C ASN A 161 -55.31 2.57 -6.88
#